data_AF-A0A523RMZ5-F1
#
_entry.id   AF-A0A523RMZ5-F1
#
_cell.length_a   1.000
_cell.length_b   1.000
_cell.length_c   1.000
_cell.angle_alpha   90.00
_cell.angle_beta   90.00
_cell.angle_gamma   90.00
#
_symmetry.space_group_name_H-M   'P 1'
#
loop_
_entity.id
_entity.type
_entity.pdbx_description
1 polymer ?
#
loop_
_entity_poly.entity_id
_entity_poly.type
_entity_poly.pdbx_seq_one_letter_code
_entity_poly.pdbx_strand_id
1 'polypeptide(L)'
;MTWKDEFINLSQPADGRVAPAFKPHHAAVALILIGREQPLGRYDLCGKMSIGEGSVRTLLKRFAEANYIEPEGKQGQKLTTKGTKLFEAISKEIPISLSLNIRSLVMYEHAYTSLVKRKASKVTDGVRQRDEAIIQGGYGKAGATTLVQKSVRLVMPPDDFHILLEYETETLLIIESLKPEDGDAVVIGSADDPNLAREVAMASVMTLFNEG
;
A
#
# COMPACT_ATOMS: atom_id res chain seq x y z
N MET A 1 -8.57 -17.78 0.34
CA MET A 1 -8.51 -16.58 -0.52
C MET A 1 -8.14 -15.42 0.37
N THR A 2 -6.97 -14.83 0.12
CA THR A 2 -6.45 -13.66 0.84
C THR A 2 -7.15 -12.39 0.33
N TRP A 3 -7.10 -11.29 1.09
CA TRP A 3 -7.61 -9.99 0.61
C TRP A 3 -6.90 -9.54 -0.68
N LYS A 4 -5.66 -9.98 -0.90
CA LYS A 4 -4.88 -9.71 -2.11
C LYS A 4 -5.51 -10.38 -3.34
N ASP A 5 -5.97 -11.61 -3.21
CA ASP A 5 -6.58 -12.38 -4.31
C ASP A 5 -7.85 -11.68 -4.82
N GLU A 6 -8.63 -11.07 -3.93
CA GLU A 6 -9.81 -10.28 -4.29
C GLU A 6 -9.44 -9.13 -5.24
N PHE A 7 -8.33 -8.42 -4.98
CA PHE A 7 -7.88 -7.33 -5.85
C PHE A 7 -7.23 -7.83 -7.13
N ILE A 8 -6.54 -8.98 -7.10
CA ILE A 8 -6.05 -9.62 -8.33
C ILE A 8 -7.22 -9.95 -9.25
N ASN A 9 -8.26 -10.61 -8.71
CA ASN A 9 -9.46 -10.98 -9.46
C ASN A 9 -10.19 -9.74 -9.98
N LEU A 10 -10.31 -8.70 -9.17
CA LEU A 10 -10.97 -7.45 -9.56
C LEU A 10 -10.23 -6.70 -10.68
N SER A 11 -8.90 -6.87 -10.77
CA SER A 11 -8.06 -6.30 -11.83
C SER A 11 -7.98 -7.16 -13.10
N GLN A 12 -8.59 -8.34 -13.14
CA GLN A 12 -8.61 -9.17 -14.35
C GLN A 12 -9.54 -8.58 -15.43
N PRO A 13 -9.32 -8.92 -16.71
CA PRO A 13 -10.27 -8.59 -17.76
C PRO A 13 -11.63 -9.23 -17.49
N ALA A 14 -12.72 -8.53 -17.82
CA ALA A 14 -14.05 -9.15 -17.85
C ALA A 14 -14.32 -9.69 -19.25
N ASP A 15 -14.68 -10.97 -19.36
CA ASP A 15 -15.29 -11.63 -20.52
C ASP A 15 -14.90 -11.03 -21.89
N GLY A 16 -13.69 -11.36 -22.35
CA GLY A 16 -13.19 -11.00 -23.68
C GLY A 16 -12.73 -9.54 -23.85
N ARG A 17 -12.71 -8.74 -22.79
CA ARG A 17 -12.24 -7.34 -22.83
C ARG A 17 -10.75 -7.22 -22.53
N VAL A 18 -10.18 -6.07 -22.83
CA VAL A 18 -8.82 -5.69 -22.42
C VAL A 18 -8.78 -5.52 -20.90
N ALA A 19 -7.66 -5.91 -20.27
CA ALA A 19 -7.43 -5.68 -18.86
C ALA A 19 -7.58 -4.17 -18.51
N PRO A 20 -8.15 -3.83 -17.34
CA PRO A 20 -8.18 -2.44 -16.90
C PRO A 20 -6.75 -1.89 -16.73
N ALA A 21 -6.61 -0.57 -16.88
CA ALA A 21 -5.32 0.10 -16.69
C ALA A 21 -4.90 0.16 -15.21
N PHE A 22 -5.86 0.16 -14.27
CA PHE A 22 -5.54 0.06 -12.84
C PHE A 22 -5.04 -1.36 -12.48
N LYS A 23 -4.37 -1.47 -11.34
CA LYS A 23 -3.66 -2.67 -10.87
C LYS A 23 -4.17 -3.07 -9.48
N PRO A 24 -3.86 -4.25 -8.95
CA PRO A 24 -4.37 -4.69 -7.66
C PRO A 24 -4.04 -3.74 -6.50
N HIS A 25 -2.85 -3.14 -6.48
CA HIS A 25 -2.47 -2.16 -5.45
C HIS A 25 -3.27 -0.85 -5.55
N HIS A 26 -3.62 -0.39 -6.76
CA HIS A 26 -4.53 0.75 -6.96
C HIS A 26 -5.91 0.46 -6.34
N ALA A 27 -6.41 -0.76 -6.50
CA ALA A 27 -7.67 -1.17 -5.87
C ALA A 27 -7.54 -1.20 -4.34
N ALA A 28 -6.48 -1.79 -3.80
CA ALA A 28 -6.24 -1.80 -2.37
C ALA A 28 -6.19 -0.37 -1.77
N VAL A 29 -5.44 0.55 -2.39
CA VAL A 29 -5.36 1.95 -1.95
C VAL A 29 -6.73 2.64 -2.00
N ALA A 30 -7.48 2.47 -3.09
CA ALA A 30 -8.79 3.10 -3.23
C ALA A 30 -9.81 2.57 -2.21
N LEU A 31 -9.83 1.27 -1.92
CA LEU A 31 -10.71 0.71 -0.91
C LEU A 31 -10.37 1.26 0.49
N ILE A 32 -9.08 1.38 0.82
CA ILE A 32 -8.63 1.96 2.09
C ILE A 32 -9.04 3.44 2.21
N LEU A 33 -8.88 4.23 1.14
CA LEU A 33 -9.32 5.62 1.11
C LEU A 33 -10.83 5.74 1.36
N ILE A 34 -11.64 4.97 0.63
CA ILE A 34 -13.10 4.98 0.80
C ILE A 34 -13.45 4.55 2.23
N GLY A 35 -12.87 3.47 2.74
CA GLY A 35 -13.15 3.01 4.10
C GLY A 35 -12.83 4.02 5.20
N ARG A 36 -11.79 4.84 5.02
CA ARG A 36 -11.36 5.85 6.00
C ARG A 36 -12.10 7.18 5.89
N GLU A 37 -12.56 7.54 4.69
CA GLU A 37 -13.07 8.89 4.39
C GLU A 37 -14.51 8.92 3.87
N GLN A 38 -15.19 7.77 3.83
CA GLN A 38 -16.55 7.68 3.31
C GLN A 38 -17.53 8.66 3.98
N PRO A 39 -18.48 9.22 3.21
CA PRO A 39 -18.66 9.02 1.77
C PRO A 39 -17.61 9.77 0.94
N LEU A 40 -16.90 9.06 0.05
CA LEU A 40 -15.83 9.64 -0.78
C LEU A 40 -16.32 9.91 -2.20
N GLY A 41 -16.17 11.14 -2.67
CA GLY A 41 -16.54 11.55 -4.02
C GLY A 41 -15.58 11.02 -5.09
N ARG A 42 -16.09 10.82 -6.32
CA ARG A 42 -15.24 10.40 -7.46
C ARG A 42 -14.10 11.39 -7.73
N TYR A 43 -14.40 12.70 -7.73
CA TYR A 43 -13.38 13.74 -7.99
C TYR A 43 -12.31 13.76 -6.90
N ASP A 44 -12.71 13.62 -5.64
CA ASP A 44 -11.77 13.52 -4.51
C ASP A 44 -10.89 12.29 -4.62
N LEU A 45 -11.47 11.13 -4.99
CA LEU A 45 -10.69 9.92 -5.24
C LEU A 45 -9.72 10.12 -6.41
N CYS A 46 -10.13 10.75 -7.52
CA CYS A 46 -9.23 11.04 -8.63
C CYS A 46 -8.03 11.90 -8.21
N GLY A 47 -8.23 12.93 -7.39
CA GLY A 47 -7.14 13.76 -6.86
C GLY A 47 -6.21 13.02 -5.87
N LYS A 48 -6.67 11.90 -5.33
CA LYS A 48 -5.95 11.05 -4.38
C LYS A 48 -5.37 9.78 -5.01
N MET A 49 -5.27 9.68 -6.33
CA MET A 49 -4.67 8.54 -7.01
C MET A 49 -3.66 9.04 -8.05
N SER A 50 -2.62 8.25 -8.34
CA SER A 50 -1.66 8.62 -9.41
C SER A 50 -2.17 8.23 -10.81
N ILE A 51 -3.23 7.42 -10.88
CA ILE A 51 -3.85 6.96 -12.13
C ILE A 51 -4.90 7.96 -12.66
N GLY A 52 -5.02 8.02 -13.99
CA GLY A 52 -5.96 8.93 -14.66
C GLY A 52 -7.44 8.65 -14.37
N GLU A 53 -8.29 9.67 -14.55
CA GLU A 53 -9.74 9.64 -14.24
C GLU A 53 -10.47 8.44 -14.88
N GLY A 54 -10.15 8.09 -16.12
CA GLY A 54 -10.73 6.92 -16.80
C GLY A 54 -10.48 5.61 -16.07
N SER A 55 -9.29 5.45 -15.49
CA SER A 55 -8.90 4.28 -14.69
C SER A 55 -9.64 4.27 -13.35
N VAL A 56 -9.74 5.41 -12.66
CA VAL A 56 -10.50 5.55 -11.41
C VAL A 56 -11.99 5.26 -11.62
N ARG A 57 -12.59 5.77 -12.71
CA ARG A 57 -13.98 5.47 -13.06
C ARG A 57 -14.20 3.98 -13.30
N THR A 58 -13.26 3.32 -13.98
CA THR A 58 -13.31 1.88 -14.19
C THR A 58 -13.18 1.13 -12.87
N LEU A 59 -12.26 1.55 -11.99
CA LEU A 59 -12.07 0.96 -10.67
C LEU A 59 -13.34 1.04 -9.80
N LEU A 60 -13.96 2.22 -9.71
CA LEU A 60 -15.22 2.40 -8.97
C LEU A 60 -16.35 1.53 -9.54
N LYS A 61 -16.45 1.43 -10.86
CA LYS A 61 -17.41 0.53 -11.51
C LYS A 61 -17.17 -0.92 -11.11
N ARG A 62 -15.91 -1.39 -11.11
CA ARG A 62 -15.56 -2.76 -10.70
C ARG A 62 -15.88 -3.02 -9.23
N PHE A 63 -15.64 -2.05 -8.35
CA PHE A 63 -16.06 -2.19 -6.95
C PHE A 63 -17.57 -2.29 -6.77
N ALA A 64 -18.34 -1.48 -7.51
CA ALA A 64 -19.80 -1.55 -7.47
C ALA A 64 -20.32 -2.90 -8.00
N GLU A 65 -19.80 -3.36 -9.14
CA GLU A 65 -20.14 -4.69 -9.72
C GLU A 65 -19.79 -5.84 -8.76
N ALA A 66 -18.68 -5.73 -8.03
CA ALA A 66 -18.26 -6.71 -7.04
C ALA A 66 -18.96 -6.56 -5.67
N ASN A 67 -19.91 -5.62 -5.54
CA ASN A 67 -20.64 -5.28 -4.32
C ASN A 67 -19.73 -4.86 -3.15
N TYR A 68 -18.60 -4.19 -3.43
CA TYR A 68 -17.71 -3.65 -2.39
C TYR A 68 -18.09 -2.23 -1.96
N ILE A 69 -18.67 -1.45 -2.86
CA ILE A 69 -19.12 -0.09 -2.58
C ILE A 69 -20.56 0.11 -3.02
N GLU A 70 -21.22 1.08 -2.40
CA GLU A 70 -22.54 1.56 -2.78
C GLU A 70 -22.60 3.09 -2.77
N PRO A 71 -23.47 3.71 -3.58
CA PRO A 71 -23.66 5.15 -3.56
C PRO A 71 -24.17 5.65 -2.21
N GLU A 72 -23.62 6.78 -1.73
CA GLU A 72 -24.14 7.51 -0.58
C GLU A 72 -24.16 9.02 -0.89
N GLY A 73 -25.33 9.62 -0.75
CA GLY A 73 -25.56 11.01 -1.14
C GLY A 73 -25.54 11.22 -2.66
N LYS A 74 -25.24 12.45 -3.10
CA LYS A 74 -25.35 12.84 -4.53
C LYS A 74 -24.21 12.31 -5.40
N GLN A 75 -22.99 12.19 -4.86
CA GLN A 75 -21.79 11.80 -5.63
C GLN A 75 -20.78 10.95 -4.84
N GLY A 76 -21.08 10.63 -3.57
CA GLY A 76 -20.20 9.87 -2.70
C GLY A 76 -20.40 8.37 -2.85
N GLN A 77 -19.40 7.61 -2.46
CA GLN A 77 -19.46 6.16 -2.32
C GLN A 77 -19.04 5.77 -0.91
N LYS A 78 -19.66 4.73 -0.36
CA LYS A 78 -19.26 4.10 0.89
C LYS A 78 -19.06 2.60 0.70
N LEU A 79 -18.42 1.96 1.65
CA LEU A 79 -18.30 0.51 1.71
C LEU A 79 -19.65 -0.13 2.02
N THR A 80 -19.97 -1.20 1.29
CA THR A 80 -21.04 -2.13 1.70
C THR A 80 -20.57 -2.98 2.87
N THR A 81 -21.44 -3.83 3.44
CA THR A 81 -21.01 -4.84 4.41
C THR A 81 -19.89 -5.75 3.88
N LYS A 82 -19.90 -6.09 2.58
CA LYS A 82 -18.83 -6.89 1.96
C LYS A 82 -17.54 -6.07 1.83
N GLY A 83 -17.64 -4.80 1.45
CA GLY A 83 -16.52 -3.86 1.41
C GLY A 83 -15.86 -3.65 2.77
N THR A 84 -16.66 -3.45 3.82
CA THR A 84 -16.19 -3.27 5.20
C THR A 84 -15.39 -4.48 5.67
N LYS A 85 -15.86 -5.70 5.43
CA LYS A 85 -15.11 -6.92 5.77
C LYS A 85 -13.75 -7.00 5.07
N LEU A 86 -13.68 -6.60 3.80
CA LEU A 86 -12.43 -6.57 3.06
C LEU A 86 -11.48 -5.48 3.60
N PHE A 87 -12.00 -4.29 3.89
CA PHE A 87 -11.24 -3.21 4.53
C PHE A 87 -10.69 -3.59 5.91
N GLU A 88 -11.49 -4.26 6.75
CA GLU A 88 -11.07 -4.77 8.06
C GLU A 88 -10.00 -5.86 7.94
N ALA A 89 -10.14 -6.76 6.96
CA ALA A 89 -9.14 -7.80 6.69
C ALA A 89 -7.77 -7.20 6.32
N ILE A 90 -7.76 -6.14 5.52
CA ILE A 90 -6.54 -5.41 5.18
C ILE A 90 -6.00 -4.67 6.41
N SER A 91 -6.86 -3.95 7.14
CA SER A 91 -6.48 -3.14 8.31
C SER A 91 -5.94 -3.99 9.46
N LYS A 92 -6.32 -5.27 9.55
CA LYS A 92 -5.74 -6.20 10.52
C LYS A 92 -4.27 -6.52 10.21
N GLU A 93 -3.93 -6.63 8.93
CA GLU A 93 -2.58 -6.97 8.47
C GLU A 93 -1.71 -5.72 8.29
N ILE A 94 -2.33 -4.58 7.96
CA ILE A 94 -1.69 -3.29 7.71
C ILE A 94 -2.43 -2.20 8.54
N PRO A 95 -2.24 -2.18 9.87
CA PRO A 95 -3.04 -1.33 10.75
C PRO A 95 -2.72 0.16 10.60
N ILE A 96 -1.47 0.48 10.26
CA ILE A 96 -0.98 1.85 10.20
C ILE A 96 -0.20 2.05 8.90
N SER A 97 -0.61 3.06 8.14
CA SER A 97 0.13 3.58 7.00
C SER A 97 0.00 5.09 6.92
N LEU A 98 1.12 5.79 6.78
CA LEU A 98 1.19 7.25 6.77
C LEU A 98 2.43 7.77 6.05
N SER A 99 2.38 9.02 5.61
CA SER A 99 3.56 9.73 5.14
C SER A 99 4.46 10.10 6.31
N LEU A 100 5.77 9.86 6.18
CA LEU A 100 6.77 10.26 7.17
C LEU A 100 7.88 11.04 6.47
N ASN A 101 8.45 12.03 7.17
CA ASN A 101 9.61 12.75 6.69
C ASN A 101 10.89 11.98 7.05
N ILE A 102 11.19 10.95 6.25
CA ILE A 102 12.33 10.05 6.44
C ILE A 102 13.25 10.04 5.21
N ARG A 103 13.56 11.23 4.69
CA ARG A 103 14.23 11.41 3.39
C ARG A 103 15.54 10.64 3.28
N SER A 104 16.30 10.50 4.36
CA SER A 104 17.60 9.82 4.38
C SER A 104 17.50 8.30 4.20
N LEU A 105 16.32 7.70 4.47
CA LEU A 105 16.06 6.26 4.29
C LEU A 105 15.52 5.88 2.91
N VAL A 106 15.22 6.87 2.05
CA VAL A 106 14.56 6.65 0.76
C VAL A 106 15.27 7.36 -0.38
N MET A 107 14.96 6.98 -1.62
CA MET A 107 15.59 7.57 -2.82
C MET A 107 14.88 8.82 -3.34
N TYR A 108 13.59 8.98 -3.08
CA TYR A 108 12.73 10.02 -3.67
C TYR A 108 12.16 10.99 -2.63
N GLU A 109 11.52 12.07 -3.08
CA GLU A 109 11.05 13.18 -2.22
C GLU A 109 10.05 12.73 -1.15
N HIS A 110 9.05 11.94 -1.53
CA HIS A 110 7.98 11.53 -0.62
C HIS A 110 8.16 10.08 -0.18
N ALA A 111 7.96 9.82 1.12
CA ALA A 111 7.97 8.49 1.71
C ALA A 111 6.60 8.17 2.32
N TYR A 112 6.04 7.02 1.96
CA TYR A 112 4.82 6.48 2.54
C TYR A 112 5.11 5.14 3.22
N THR A 113 4.93 5.12 4.53
CA THR A 113 5.40 4.04 5.40
C THR A 113 4.23 3.22 5.90
N SER A 114 4.32 1.90 5.79
CA SER A 114 3.28 0.95 6.20
C SER A 114 3.85 -0.09 7.18
N LEU A 115 3.19 -0.26 8.32
CA LEU A 115 3.44 -1.37 9.23
C LEU A 115 2.70 -2.61 8.74
N VAL A 116 3.40 -3.73 8.58
CA VAL A 116 2.83 -5.01 8.13
C VAL A 116 3.04 -6.07 9.19
N LYS A 117 1.94 -6.53 9.79
CA LYS A 117 1.99 -7.39 10.98
C LYS A 117 2.53 -8.78 10.68
N ARG A 118 3.47 -9.25 11.49
CA ARG A 118 3.99 -10.65 11.45
C ARG A 118 4.53 -11.08 10.08
N LYS A 119 5.09 -10.15 9.31
CA LYS A 119 5.64 -10.41 7.96
C LYS A 119 7.16 -10.27 7.85
N ALA A 120 7.88 -10.07 8.96
CA ALA A 120 9.34 -10.02 8.95
C ALA A 120 9.98 -11.25 8.27
N SER A 121 9.46 -12.46 8.54
CA SER A 121 9.95 -13.71 7.95
C SER A 121 9.70 -13.85 6.44
N LYS A 122 8.91 -12.94 5.85
CA LYS A 122 8.68 -12.86 4.40
C LYS A 122 9.60 -11.85 3.71
N VAL A 123 10.47 -11.18 4.46
CA VAL A 123 11.49 -10.26 3.97
C VAL A 123 12.85 -10.95 4.08
N THR A 124 13.47 -11.24 2.94
CA THR A 124 14.84 -11.80 2.90
C THR A 124 15.89 -10.70 2.85
N ASP A 125 15.78 -9.81 1.85
CA ASP A 125 16.76 -8.78 1.52
C ASP A 125 16.11 -7.45 1.09
N GLY A 126 14.77 -7.38 1.10
CA GLY A 126 14.03 -6.21 0.63
C GLY A 126 14.02 -6.00 -0.89
N VAL A 127 14.76 -6.80 -1.67
CA VAL A 127 14.92 -6.63 -3.12
C VAL A 127 13.60 -6.84 -3.84
N ARG A 128 12.83 -7.85 -3.46
CA ARG A 128 11.50 -8.11 -4.06
C ARG A 128 10.55 -6.92 -3.88
N GLN A 129 10.56 -6.28 -2.71
CA GLN A 129 9.72 -5.12 -2.44
C GLN A 129 10.17 -3.92 -3.27
N ARG A 130 11.47 -3.65 -3.31
CA ARG A 130 12.07 -2.58 -4.12
C ARG A 130 11.75 -2.76 -5.61
N ASP A 131 11.97 -3.95 -6.14
CA ASP A 131 11.78 -4.24 -7.55
C ASP A 131 10.31 -4.12 -7.95
N GLU A 132 9.37 -4.55 -7.09
CA GLU A 132 7.94 -4.33 -7.32
C GLU A 132 7.59 -2.84 -7.35
N ALA A 133 8.13 -2.03 -6.43
CA ALA A 133 7.93 -0.57 -6.46
C ALA A 133 8.43 0.05 -7.78
N ILE A 134 9.60 -0.36 -8.26
CA ILE A 134 10.18 0.09 -9.52
C ILE A 134 9.31 -0.35 -10.72
N ILE A 135 8.84 -1.60 -10.73
CA ILE A 135 7.99 -2.13 -11.81
C ILE A 135 6.67 -1.35 -11.88
N GLN A 136 6.04 -1.07 -10.73
CA GLN A 136 4.74 -0.40 -10.72
C GLN A 136 4.83 1.12 -10.87
N GLY A 137 5.86 1.77 -10.30
CA GLY A 137 6.00 3.24 -10.35
C GLY A 137 6.92 3.76 -11.46
N GLY A 138 7.73 2.89 -12.07
CA GLY A 138 8.64 3.22 -13.16
C GLY A 138 10.09 3.40 -12.70
N TYR A 139 11.01 2.92 -13.54
CA TYR A 139 12.45 3.06 -13.32
C TYR A 139 12.86 4.52 -13.18
N GLY A 140 13.63 4.83 -12.13
CA GLY A 140 14.08 6.18 -11.84
C GLY A 140 13.00 7.10 -11.28
N LYS A 141 11.80 6.61 -10.95
CA LYS A 141 10.68 7.41 -10.41
C LYS A 141 10.15 6.94 -9.07
N ALA A 142 10.34 5.67 -8.75
CA ALA A 142 9.83 5.05 -7.54
C ALA A 142 10.77 3.97 -7.03
N GLY A 143 10.68 3.70 -5.73
CA GLY A 143 11.43 2.64 -5.07
C GLY A 143 10.81 2.30 -3.72
N ALA A 144 11.37 1.29 -3.06
CA ALA A 144 10.98 0.93 -1.70
C ALA A 144 12.16 0.50 -0.85
N THR A 145 12.08 0.82 0.44
CA THR A 145 12.96 0.34 1.50
C THR A 145 12.13 -0.54 2.44
N THR A 146 12.65 -1.70 2.82
CA THR A 146 11.95 -2.61 3.73
C THR A 146 12.81 -2.89 4.95
N LEU A 147 12.20 -2.72 6.12
CA LEU A 147 12.81 -2.95 7.42
C LEU A 147 12.04 -4.05 8.15
N VAL A 148 12.67 -4.67 9.12
CA VAL A 148 12.04 -5.68 9.98
C VAL A 148 12.34 -5.40 11.45
N GLN A 149 11.33 -5.57 12.29
CA GLN A 149 11.51 -5.51 13.73
C GLN A 149 11.96 -6.89 14.22
N LYS A 150 13.20 -6.97 14.71
CA LYS A 150 13.81 -8.16 15.29
C LYS A 150 14.16 -7.88 16.75
N SER A 151 13.40 -8.47 17.65
CA SER A 151 13.42 -8.20 19.09
C SER A 151 13.25 -6.69 19.35
N VAL A 152 14.26 -6.02 19.89
CA VAL A 152 14.23 -4.58 20.22
C VAL A 152 14.81 -3.70 19.11
N ARG A 153 15.24 -4.27 17.98
CA ARG A 153 15.93 -3.53 16.92
C ARG A 153 15.11 -3.50 15.63
N LEU A 154 15.03 -2.33 15.04
CA LEU A 154 14.58 -2.16 13.66
C LEU A 154 15.81 -2.30 12.75
N VAL A 155 15.79 -3.27 11.84
CA VAL A 155 16.94 -3.59 11.00
C VAL A 155 16.59 -3.63 9.52
N MET A 156 17.59 -3.37 8.68
CA MET A 156 17.50 -3.51 7.23
C MET A 156 18.18 -4.84 6.81
N PRO A 157 17.42 -5.81 6.27
CA PRO A 157 17.99 -7.04 5.70
C PRO A 157 18.82 -6.77 4.42
N PRO A 158 19.67 -7.71 3.96
CA PRO A 158 19.91 -9.04 4.53
C PRO A 158 20.90 -9.06 5.70
N ASP A 159 21.76 -8.04 5.81
CA ASP A 159 22.84 -7.99 6.81
C ASP A 159 22.36 -7.65 8.23
N ASP A 160 21.04 -7.50 8.40
CA ASP A 160 20.40 -7.01 9.62
C ASP A 160 21.04 -5.73 10.14
N PHE A 161 21.33 -4.82 9.21
CA PHE A 161 21.92 -3.53 9.52
C PHE A 161 21.00 -2.74 10.46
N HIS A 162 21.51 -2.40 11.65
CA HIS A 162 20.75 -1.68 12.67
C HIS A 162 20.63 -0.21 12.29
N ILE A 163 19.49 0.18 11.72
CA ILE A 163 19.32 1.50 11.10
C ILE A 163 19.45 2.67 12.07
N LEU A 164 19.24 2.44 13.38
CA LEU A 164 19.43 3.46 14.41
C LEU A 164 20.86 4.02 14.42
N LEU A 165 21.85 3.23 13.97
CA LEU A 165 23.27 3.63 13.99
C LEU A 165 23.61 4.72 12.97
N GLU A 166 22.89 4.80 11.85
CA GLU A 166 23.13 5.79 10.78
C GLU A 166 21.95 6.74 10.57
N TYR A 167 20.73 6.32 10.92
CA TYR A 167 19.48 7.02 10.64
C TYR A 167 18.68 7.22 11.92
N GLU A 168 19.30 7.80 12.96
CA GLU A 168 18.70 7.93 14.29
C GLU A 168 17.34 8.65 14.23
N THR A 169 17.30 9.81 13.58
CA THR A 169 16.09 10.67 13.50
C THR A 169 14.94 9.93 12.82
N GLU A 170 15.21 9.30 11.68
CA GLU A 170 14.22 8.56 10.92
C GLU A 170 13.75 7.30 11.65
N THR A 171 14.67 6.60 12.31
CA THR A 171 14.35 5.41 13.10
C THR A 171 13.41 5.75 14.25
N LEU A 172 13.69 6.84 14.99
CA LEU A 172 12.82 7.31 16.08
C LEU A 172 11.43 7.68 15.56
N LEU A 173 11.36 8.42 14.45
CA LEU A 173 10.08 8.80 13.85
C LEU A 173 9.25 7.56 13.43
N ILE A 174 9.88 6.53 12.88
CA ILE A 174 9.22 5.26 12.54
C ILE A 174 8.70 4.56 13.80
N ILE A 175 9.52 4.45 14.85
CA ILE A 175 9.15 3.77 16.10
C ILE A 175 7.99 4.48 16.79
N GLU A 176 8.04 5.80 16.89
CA GLU A 176 6.97 6.60 17.53
C GLU A 176 5.65 6.52 16.76
N SER A 177 5.73 6.57 15.43
CA SER A 177 4.55 6.61 14.56
C SER A 177 3.87 5.26 14.36
N LEU A 178 4.66 4.18 14.23
CA LEU A 178 4.15 2.85 13.89
C LEU A 178 4.13 1.89 15.07
N LYS A 179 5.05 2.06 16.04
CA LYS A 179 5.24 1.14 17.17
C LYS A 179 5.35 -0.33 16.73
N PRO A 180 6.32 -0.66 15.84
CA PRO A 180 6.46 -2.02 15.33
C PRO A 180 6.78 -3.00 16.47
N GLU A 181 6.20 -4.19 16.41
CA GLU A 181 6.46 -5.29 17.35
C GLU A 181 7.36 -6.34 16.70
N ASP A 182 7.99 -7.19 17.51
CA ASP A 182 8.83 -8.27 17.01
C ASP A 182 8.08 -9.13 15.97
N GLY A 183 8.75 -9.37 14.84
CA GLY A 183 8.18 -10.09 13.70
C GLY A 183 7.39 -9.22 12.71
N ASP A 184 7.19 -7.93 12.98
CA ASP A 184 6.60 -7.01 12.00
C ASP A 184 7.61 -6.56 10.94
N ALA A 185 7.08 -6.21 9.76
CA ALA A 185 7.82 -5.53 8.71
C ALA A 185 7.36 -4.08 8.58
N VAL A 186 8.28 -3.19 8.23
CA VAL A 186 7.98 -1.80 7.88
C VAL A 186 8.36 -1.61 6.41
N VAL A 187 7.38 -1.32 5.56
CA VAL A 187 7.59 -1.11 4.13
C VAL A 187 7.42 0.37 3.82
N ILE A 188 8.45 0.98 3.24
CA ILE A 188 8.50 2.40 2.92
C ILE A 188 8.53 2.52 1.39
N GLY A 189 7.42 2.89 0.77
CA GLY A 189 7.40 3.27 -0.64
C GLY A 189 7.82 4.73 -0.81
N SER A 190 8.52 5.03 -1.89
CA SER A 190 8.97 6.39 -2.18
C SER A 190 8.85 6.76 -3.64
N ALA A 191 8.47 8.02 -3.91
CA ALA A 191 8.37 8.62 -5.24
C ALA A 191 8.38 10.16 -5.12
N ASP A 192 8.54 10.86 -6.25
CA ASP A 192 8.45 12.34 -6.31
C ASP A 192 6.99 12.84 -6.40
N ASP A 193 6.02 11.92 -6.46
CA ASP A 193 4.60 12.21 -6.29
C ASP A 193 4.07 11.49 -5.05
N PRO A 194 3.33 12.17 -4.14
CA PRO A 194 2.90 11.56 -2.88
C PRO A 194 1.83 10.47 -3.06
N ASN A 195 1.01 10.54 -4.11
CA ASN A 195 0.03 9.49 -4.41
C ASN A 195 0.76 8.23 -4.91
N LEU A 196 1.72 8.41 -5.81
CA LEU A 196 2.56 7.33 -6.31
C LEU A 196 3.35 6.67 -5.19
N ALA A 197 3.95 7.44 -4.27
CA ALA A 197 4.69 6.91 -3.12
C ALA A 197 3.82 5.95 -2.27
N ARG A 198 2.55 6.33 -2.04
CA ARG A 198 1.57 5.49 -1.35
C ARG A 198 1.17 4.25 -2.14
N GLU A 199 0.99 4.38 -3.44
CA GLU A 199 0.60 3.27 -4.31
C GLU A 199 1.72 2.24 -4.46
N VAL A 200 2.97 2.66 -4.62
CA VAL A 200 4.12 1.75 -4.68
C VAL A 200 4.46 1.15 -3.31
N ALA A 201 4.17 1.86 -2.21
CA ALA A 201 4.22 1.26 -0.87
C ALA A 201 3.25 0.09 -0.78
N MET A 202 1.99 0.26 -1.22
CA MET A 202 1.01 -0.82 -1.23
C MET A 202 1.42 -1.97 -2.17
N ALA A 203 1.93 -1.66 -3.37
CA ALA A 203 2.45 -2.69 -4.29
C ALA A 203 3.54 -3.54 -3.62
N SER A 204 4.49 -2.87 -2.95
CA SER A 204 5.57 -3.50 -2.19
C SER A 204 5.02 -4.37 -1.05
N VAL A 205 4.08 -3.85 -0.27
CA VAL A 205 3.43 -4.60 0.83
C VAL A 205 2.75 -5.87 0.31
N MET A 206 2.05 -5.79 -0.83
CA MET A 206 1.37 -6.95 -1.41
C MET A 206 2.32 -8.10 -1.78
N THR A 207 3.62 -7.85 -1.95
CA THR A 207 4.60 -8.93 -2.20
C THR A 207 4.78 -9.87 -1.01
N LEU A 208 4.48 -9.41 0.22
CA LEU A 208 4.57 -10.16 1.49
C LEU A 208 3.38 -11.12 1.72
N PHE A 209 2.37 -11.05 0.86
CA PHE A 209 1.16 -11.87 0.91
C PHE A 209 1.11 -12.90 -0.23
N ASN A 210 2.20 -13.07 -0.97
CA ASN A 210 2.32 -14.20 -1.89
C ASN A 210 2.47 -15.51 -1.11
N GLU A 211 1.84 -16.57 -1.62
CA GLU A 211 2.19 -17.93 -1.22
C GLU A 211 3.66 -18.16 -1.57
N GLY A 212 4.41 -18.67 -0.59
CA GLY A 212 5.83 -19.00 -0.73
C GLY A 212 5.99 -20.29 -1.51
#